data_AF-A0A969IK57-F1
#
_entry.id   AF-A0A969IK57-F1
#
_cell.length_a   1.000
_cell.length_b   1.000
_cell.length_c   1.000
_cell.angle_alpha   90.00
_cell.angle_beta   90.00
_cell.angle_gamma   90.00
#
_symmetry.space_group_name_H-M   'P 1'
#
loop_
_entity.id
_entity.type
_entity.pdbx_description
1 polymer ?
#
loop_
_entity_poly.entity_id
_entity_poly.type
_entity_poly.pdbx_seq_one_letter_code
_entity_poly.pdbx_strand_id
1 'polypeptide(L)' 'MVLRMNTQKGESGGPVFNQSGQLIGMVVSTLSDGNGRPLNLGHAVPATRIASFFCGNASCPGDWSQLASRTTDICPNS' A
#
# COMPACT_ATOMS: atom_id res chain seq x y z
N MET A 1 -5.03 2.20 -0.26
CA MET A 1 -5.59 1.17 0.66
C MET A 1 -5.65 1.78 2.04
N VAL A 2 -6.67 1.42 2.82
CA VAL A 2 -6.76 1.81 4.24
C VAL A 2 -6.70 0.52 5.05
N LEU A 3 -5.78 0.47 6.01
CA LEU A 3 -5.49 -0.72 6.80
C LEU A 3 -5.60 -0.38 8.27
N ARG A 4 -6.15 -1.31 9.08
CA ARG A 4 -6.13 -1.18 10.53
C ARG A 4 -4.71 -1.47 11.01
N MET A 5 -3.99 -0.42 11.38
CA MET A 5 -2.59 -0.47 11.75
C MET A 5 -2.30 0.59 12.80
N ASN A 6 -1.55 0.21 13.84
CA ASN A 6 -1.05 1.15 14.83
C ASN A 6 0.22 1.82 14.29
N THR A 7 0.07 2.60 13.22
CA THR A 7 1.22 3.29 12.61
C THR A 7 1.69 4.47 13.45
N GLN A 8 3.00 4.70 13.51
CA GLN A 8 3.63 5.80 14.25
C GLN A 8 4.27 6.82 13.29
N LYS A 9 4.55 8.01 13.82
CA LYS A 9 5.37 9.00 13.10
C LYS A 9 6.74 8.38 12.80
N GLY A 10 7.19 8.53 11.56
CA GLY A 10 8.46 7.95 11.09
C GLY A 10 8.31 6.63 10.31
N GLU A 11 7.14 6.00 10.30
CA GLU A 11 6.89 4.76 9.55
C GLU A 11 6.45 4.98 8.09
N SER A 12 6.33 6.24 7.67
CA SER A 12 6.07 6.60 6.26
C SER A 12 7.18 6.05 5.37
N GLY A 13 6.80 5.43 4.25
CA GLY A 13 7.71 4.72 3.35
C GLY A 13 7.96 3.26 3.76
N GLY A 14 7.46 2.82 4.90
CA GLY A 14 7.61 1.44 5.37
C GLY A 14 6.87 0.43 4.48
N PRO A 15 7.43 -0.78 4.27
CA PRO A 15 6.78 -1.82 3.48
C PRO A 15 5.55 -2.39 4.21
N VAL A 16 4.52 -2.74 3.44
CA VAL A 16 3.35 -3.48 3.92
C VAL A 16 3.41 -4.90 3.37
N PHE A 17 3.39 -5.89 4.26
CA PHE A 17 3.41 -7.31 3.89
C PHE A 17 2.06 -7.99 4.18
N ASN A 18 1.68 -8.97 3.35
CA ASN A 18 0.56 -9.86 3.65
C ASN A 18 0.98 -10.99 4.61
N GLN A 19 0.04 -11.87 4.99
CA GLN A 19 0.29 -12.98 5.92
C GLN A 19 1.35 -13.98 5.41
N SER A 20 1.55 -14.07 4.10
CA SER A 20 2.60 -14.91 3.49
C SER A 20 3.97 -14.22 3.36
N GLY A 21 4.12 -13.00 3.89
CA GLY A 21 5.36 -12.22 3.80
C GLY A 21 5.60 -11.55 2.44
N GLN A 22 4.59 -11.49 1.57
CA GLN A 22 4.71 -10.82 0.26
C GLN A 22 4.50 -9.32 0.41
N LEU A 23 5.34 -8.52 -0.24
CA LEU A 23 5.21 -7.06 -0.28
C LEU A 23 3.97 -6.67 -1.10
N ILE A 24 3.00 -6.03 -0.46
CA ILE A 24 1.73 -5.63 -1.07
C ILE A 24 1.53 -4.12 -1.14
N GLY A 25 2.42 -3.33 -0.54
CA GLY A 25 2.35 -1.87 -0.62
C GLY A 25 3.35 -1.15 0.26
N MET A 26 3.11 0.15 0.44
CA MET A 26 3.95 1.05 1.22
C MET A 26 3.07 1.99 2.06
N VAL A 27 3.39 2.16 3.33
CA VAL A 27 2.70 3.08 4.25
C VAL A 27 3.00 4.53 3.85
N VAL A 28 1.98 5.39 3.87
CA VAL A 28 2.10 6.83 3.54
C VAL A 28 1.82 7.69 4.76
N SER A 29 0.74 7.41 5.48
CA SER A 29 0.30 8.27 6.57
C SER A 29 -0.57 7.57 7.58
N THR A 30 -0.58 8.12 8.78
CA THR A 30 -1.58 7.83 9.82
C THR A 30 -2.84 8.64 9.54
N LEU A 31 -4.01 8.01 9.68
CA LEU A 31 -5.28 8.74 9.70
C LEU A 31 -5.60 9.15 11.13
N SER A 32 -5.97 10.42 11.28
CA SER A 32 -6.48 10.99 12.53
C SER A 32 -7.91 11.44 12.33
N ASP A 33 -8.72 11.43 13.39
CA ASP A 33 -10.05 12.04 13.35
C ASP A 33 -9.96 13.58 13.28
N GLY A 34 -11.11 14.26 13.13
CA GLY A 34 -11.17 15.72 13.08
C GLY A 34 -10.70 16.42 14.37
N ASN A 35 -10.46 15.67 15.45
CA ASN A 35 -9.93 16.15 16.72
C ASN A 35 -8.44 15.81 16.89
N GLY A 36 -7.78 15.28 15.87
CA GLY A 36 -6.36 14.92 15.89
C GLY A 36 -6.02 13.63 16.63
N ARG A 37 -7.01 12.81 17.01
CA ARG A 37 -6.74 11.51 17.64
C ARG A 37 -6.45 10.46 16.55
N PRO A 38 -5.40 9.63 16.71
CA PRO A 38 -5.08 8.60 15.74
C PRO A 38 -6.18 7.54 15.72
N LEU A 39 -6.67 7.20 14.53
CA LEU A 39 -7.75 6.23 14.34
C LEU A 39 -7.26 4.77 14.26
N ASN A 40 -5.96 4.52 14.53
CA ASN A 40 -5.30 3.22 14.26
C ASN A 40 -5.58 2.72 12.83
N LEU A 41 -5.65 3.66 11.90
CA LEU A 41 -5.81 3.42 10.48
C LEU A 41 -4.58 4.00 9.77
N GLY A 42 -3.88 3.16 9.03
CA GLY A 42 -2.80 3.54 8.13
C GLY A 42 -3.31 3.65 6.70
N HIS A 43 -2.90 4.70 6.00
CA HIS A 43 -3.05 4.78 4.55
C HIS A 43 -1.81 4.21 3.88
N ALA A 44 -2.00 3.32 2.91
CA ALA A 44 -0.93 2.68 2.16
C ALA A 44 -1.19 2.74 0.64
N VAL A 45 -0.13 2.94 -0.14
CA VAL A 45 -0.19 2.80 -1.60
C VAL A 45 -0.05 1.31 -1.95
N PRO A 46 -0.95 0.72 -2.75
CA PRO A 46 -0.77 -0.64 -3.26
C PRO A 46 0.48 -0.77 -4.11
N ALA A 47 1.18 -1.90 -4.00
CA ALA A 47 2.34 -2.21 -4.84
C ALA A 47 1.99 -2.21 -6.33
N THR A 48 0.76 -2.61 -6.69
CA THR A 48 0.24 -2.56 -8.06
C THR A 48 0.17 -1.14 -8.60
N ARG A 49 -0.27 -0.16 -7.78
CA ARG A 49 -0.32 1.26 -8.17
C ARG A 49 1.07 1.87 -8.28
N ILE A 50 2.00 1.47 -7.41
CA ILE A 50 3.42 1.86 -7.53
C ILE A 50 3.99 1.32 -8.85
N ALA A 51 3.70 0.06 -9.17
CA ALA A 51 4.13 -0.56 -10.42
C ALA A 51 3.54 0.10 -11.66
N SER A 52 2.23 0.39 -11.66
CA SER A 52 1.59 1.12 -12.76
C SER A 52 2.20 2.50 -12.96
N PHE A 53 2.48 3.24 -11.88
CA PHE A 53 3.15 4.53 -11.96
C PHE A 53 4.55 4.40 -12.55
N PHE A 54 5.37 3.47 -12.05
CA PHE A 54 6.72 3.25 -12.55
C PHE A 54 6.72 2.88 -14.04
N CYS A 55 5.87 1.94 -14.46
CA CYS A 55 5.76 1.51 -15.85
C CYS A 55 5.22 2.59 -16.80
N GLY A 56 4.49 3.58 -16.29
CA GLY A 56 4.06 4.74 -17.07
C GLY A 56 5.15 5.82 -17.24
N ASN A 57 6.20 5.80 -16.42
CA ASN A 57 7.24 6.84 -16.39
C ASN A 57 8.65 6.33 -16.74
N ALA A 58 8.87 5.02 -16.81
CA ALA A 58 10.16 4.40 -17.06
C ALA A 58 10.03 3.11 -17.89
N SER A 59 11.18 2.56 -18.32
CA SER A 59 11.20 1.20 -18.87
C SER A 59 10.70 0.23 -17.81
N CYS A 60 9.75 -0.64 -18.18
CA CYS A 60 9.01 -1.51 -17.28
C CYS A 60 9.54 -2.96 -17.43
N PRO A 61 10.43 -3.44 -16.52
CA PRO A 61 10.92 -4.81 -16.55
C PRO A 61 9.79 -5.82 -16.31
N GLY A 62 10.00 -7.07 -16.72
CA GLY A 62 8.96 -8.12 -16.71
C GLY A 62 8.22 -8.28 -15.37
N ASP A 63 8.93 -8.31 -14.25
CA ASP A 63 8.28 -8.46 -12.93
C ASP A 63 7.39 -7.27 -12.57
N TRP A 64 7.77 -6.07 -13.00
CA TRP A 64 6.99 -4.84 -12.79
C TRP A 64 5.74 -4.78 -13.68
N SER A 65 5.82 -5.26 -14.93
CA SER A 65 4.66 -5.31 -15.82
C SER A 65 3.63 -6.34 -15.36
N GLN A 66 4.09 -7.49 -14.85
CA GLN A 66 3.23 -8.49 -14.23
C GLN A 66 2.57 -7.96 -12.97
N LEU A 67 3.31 -7.22 -12.13
CA LEU A 67 2.74 -6.63 -10.92
C LEU A 67 1.73 -5.51 -11.25
N ALA A 68 2.03 -4.65 -12.23
CA ALA A 68 1.14 -3.56 -12.65
C ALA A 68 -0.20 -4.04 -13.23
N SER A 69 -0.24 -5.27 -13.78
CA SER A 69 -1.46 -5.87 -14.32
C SER A 69 -2.29 -6.66 -13.31
N ARG A 70 -1.82 -6.82 -12.06
CA ARG A 70 -2.61 -7.47 -10.99
C ARG A 70 -3.69 -6.54 -10.45
N THR A 71 -4.91 -7.05 -10.32
CA THR A 71 -6.03 -6.33 -9.70
C THR A 71 -6.02 -6.54 -8.19
N THR A 72 -5.96 -5.46 -7.41
CA THR A 72 -6.04 -5.48 -5.94
C THR A 72 -7.40 -5.00 -5.40
N ASP A 73 -8.38 -4.77 -6.29
CA ASP A 73 -9.69 -4.20 -5.94
C ASP A 73 -10.66 -5.23 -5.35
N ILE A 74 -10.23 -6.48 -5.19
CA ILE A 74 -11.07 -7.57 -4.69
C ILE A 74 -10.59 -7.93 -3.29
N CYS A 75 -11.30 -7.43 -2.27
CA CYS A 75 -11.31 -8.09 -0.98
C CYS A 75 -12.10 -9.39 -1.15
N PRO A 76 -11.50 -10.59 -0.96
CA PRO A 76 -12.29 -11.81 -0.92
C PRO A 76 -13.27 -11.70 0.23
N ASN A 77 -14.58 -11.76 -0.07
CA ASN A 77 -15.61 -11.84 0.96
C ASN A 77 -15.36 -13.13 1.75
N SER A 78 -14.99 -12.99 3.01
CA SER A 78 -14.98 -14.08 4.00
C SER A 78 -16.38 -14.36 4.51
#